data_AF-A0A9E2JK80-F1
#
_entry.id   AF-A0A9E2JK80-F1
#
_cell.length_a   1.000
_cell.length_b   1.000
_cell.length_c   1.000
_cell.angle_alpha   90.00
_cell.angle_beta   90.00
_cell.angle_gamma   90.00
#
_symmetry.space_group_name_H-M   'P 1'
#
loop_
_entity.id
_entity.type
_entity.pdbx_description
1 polymer ?
#
loop_
_entity_poly.entity_id
_entity_poly.type
_entity_poly.pdbx_seq_one_letter_code
_entity_poly.pdbx_strand_id
1 'polypeptide(L)'
;EKQPLYAPAPLAEMINKMTATDSLFSRAPVLQEVLRLNAGLKSWILLSSFFHHLAGARSWIFGVHHGWKGANPVQAYKDGLKKIEDLDPLIDLGVRNGLTLGDIQDWAESDLRESEGLAERLTKKLGLERTAKGLEWLSFKKEAFTDSLFKKYFAGLKAEAFVVEYAHELQKAQDRFNAGLAKVPPNEKQIAERVARLINADFGGLHLKRMGRNPTLQKMARLLLLAPDWTESNFRTVTGMIPGLNDWINKRIGDAPAPAGMDKVYRRFWARVALRIAVSTAIAQMLLIGWDEPEEFYKEQMLSGRFRKLRWTEMDITGLYRLLGIDTGGERMTFSLGGHFFDPLKMLDPFSLAKGKASPIMRAAGALFTGSDWAERPFTGVAELATTGKTIKQSPYDEKEGELNRLPSTLVNQIVNMQPIQVGHFIKYLQGEEDGLSGLLRSAGAHVHQAWKPKLETPIMPAKSGPDPAMKEIERLKDKGLLPMEPPSRFVMIAGISMQMTREQYDDYLARSSDLARRKLADLVESPEWQKMSDERKAWIMSRIIKNARKLTRGKVKRQVGNENRESILERRRALSGNVN
;
A
#
# COMPACT_ATOMS: atom_id res chain seq x y z
N GLU A 1 -19.74 -32.65 -41.03
CA GLU A 1 -18.45 -32.62 -41.74
C GLU A 1 -17.45 -31.78 -40.96
N LYS A 2 -16.17 -32.18 -40.89
CA LYS A 2 -15.11 -31.32 -40.31
C LYS A 2 -14.70 -30.31 -41.38
N GLN A 3 -15.00 -29.03 -41.18
CA GLN A 3 -14.55 -27.99 -42.09
C GLN A 3 -13.02 -27.84 -42.02
N PRO A 4 -12.34 -27.63 -43.16
CA PRO A 4 -10.91 -27.35 -43.17
C PRO A 4 -10.61 -26.09 -42.35
N LEU A 5 -9.65 -26.19 -41.42
CA LEU A 5 -9.21 -25.04 -40.63
C LEU A 5 -8.42 -24.10 -41.55
N TYR A 6 -8.84 -22.84 -41.65
CA TYR A 6 -8.13 -21.79 -42.39
C TYR A 6 -6.78 -21.38 -41.76
N ALA A 7 -6.45 -21.94 -40.60
CA ALA A 7 -5.22 -21.68 -39.84
C ALA A 7 -4.76 -22.97 -39.12
N PRO A 8 -3.45 -23.11 -38.78
CA PRO A 8 -2.99 -24.19 -37.91
C PRO A 8 -3.84 -24.28 -36.64
N ALA A 9 -4.15 -25.50 -36.17
CA ALA A 9 -5.08 -25.71 -35.06
C ALA A 9 -4.84 -24.82 -33.82
N PRO A 10 -3.58 -24.61 -33.36
CA PRO A 10 -3.32 -23.70 -32.24
C PRO A 10 -3.70 -22.24 -32.53
N LEU A 11 -3.46 -21.79 -33.77
CA LEU A 11 -3.81 -20.43 -34.20
C LEU A 11 -5.33 -20.27 -34.35
N ALA A 12 -6.02 -21.29 -34.89
CA ALA A 12 -7.47 -21.30 -34.98
C ALA A 12 -8.13 -21.27 -33.59
N GLU A 13 -7.61 -22.05 -32.64
CA GLU A 13 -8.09 -22.03 -31.24
C GLU A 13 -7.88 -20.66 -30.59
N MET A 14 -6.72 -20.04 -30.81
CA MET A 14 -6.43 -18.69 -30.32
C MET A 14 -7.38 -17.65 -30.93
N ILE A 15 -7.59 -17.69 -32.25
CA ILE A 15 -8.54 -16.80 -32.94
C ILE A 15 -9.94 -16.98 -32.38
N ASN A 16 -10.42 -18.22 -32.23
CA ASN A 16 -11.73 -18.52 -31.66
C ASN A 16 -11.88 -17.99 -30.22
N LYS A 17 -10.83 -18.09 -29.39
CA LYS A 17 -10.84 -17.49 -28.04
C LYS A 17 -10.87 -15.97 -28.07
N MET A 18 -10.14 -15.36 -29.00
CA MET A 18 -10.07 -13.90 -29.17
C MET A 18 -11.37 -13.29 -29.69
N THR A 19 -12.07 -14.00 -30.57
CA THR A 19 -13.33 -13.57 -31.19
C THR A 19 -14.56 -14.11 -30.47
N ALA A 20 -14.39 -14.96 -29.46
CA ALA A 20 -15.48 -15.48 -28.65
C ALA A 20 -16.30 -14.32 -28.08
N THR A 21 -17.61 -14.36 -28.29
CA THR A 21 -18.53 -13.45 -27.62
C THR A 21 -18.67 -13.88 -26.16
N ASP A 22 -18.85 -12.90 -25.29
CA ASP A 22 -19.16 -13.17 -23.89
C ASP A 22 -20.57 -13.77 -23.79
N SER A 23 -20.66 -15.04 -23.41
CA SER A 23 -21.91 -15.79 -23.34
C SER A 23 -22.64 -15.65 -22.01
N LEU A 24 -21.93 -15.31 -20.92
CA LEU A 24 -22.53 -15.25 -19.59
C LEU A 24 -23.22 -13.91 -19.36
N PHE A 25 -22.50 -12.78 -19.52
CA PHE A 25 -23.08 -11.48 -19.20
C PHE A 25 -24.04 -11.00 -20.29
N SER A 26 -23.93 -11.50 -21.53
CA SER A 26 -24.92 -11.22 -22.58
C SER A 26 -26.28 -11.85 -22.31
N ARG A 27 -26.32 -12.98 -21.60
CA ARG A 27 -27.56 -13.70 -21.25
C ARG A 27 -28.16 -13.28 -19.91
N ALA A 28 -27.40 -12.56 -19.08
CA ALA A 28 -27.80 -12.16 -17.75
C ALA A 28 -27.71 -10.62 -17.59
N PRO A 29 -28.76 -9.87 -17.98
CA PRO A 29 -28.78 -8.41 -17.91
C PRO A 29 -28.42 -7.87 -16.52
N VAL A 30 -28.86 -8.55 -15.46
CA VAL A 30 -28.52 -8.17 -14.08
C VAL A 30 -27.02 -8.22 -13.83
N LEU A 31 -26.31 -9.27 -14.30
CA LEU A 31 -24.85 -9.35 -14.14
C LEU A 31 -24.14 -8.26 -14.94
N GLN A 32 -24.69 -7.87 -16.09
CA GLN A 32 -24.15 -6.77 -16.89
C GLN A 32 -24.30 -5.43 -16.16
N GLU A 33 -25.44 -5.16 -15.53
CA GLU A 33 -25.63 -3.95 -14.69
C GLU A 33 -24.70 -3.94 -13.47
N VAL A 34 -24.52 -5.09 -12.81
CA VAL A 34 -23.56 -5.21 -11.69
C VAL A 34 -22.13 -4.95 -12.17
N LEU A 35 -21.75 -5.49 -13.33
CA LEU A 35 -20.44 -5.25 -13.93
C LEU A 35 -20.23 -3.77 -14.25
N ARG A 36 -21.25 -3.10 -14.81
CA ARG A 36 -21.24 -1.65 -15.10
C ARG A 36 -21.10 -0.82 -13.83
N LEU A 37 -21.88 -1.11 -12.79
CA LEU A 37 -21.78 -0.46 -11.49
C LEU A 37 -20.37 -0.62 -10.91
N ASN A 38 -19.84 -1.83 -10.94
CA ASN A 38 -18.50 -2.13 -10.46
C ASN A 38 -17.42 -1.37 -11.26
N ALA A 39 -17.54 -1.31 -12.59
CA ALA A 39 -16.63 -0.53 -13.44
C ALA A 39 -16.71 0.97 -13.13
N GLY A 40 -17.91 1.51 -12.92
CA GLY A 40 -18.13 2.88 -12.49
C GLY A 40 -17.46 3.19 -11.15
N LEU A 41 -17.68 2.35 -10.14
CA LEU A 41 -17.05 2.48 -8.81
C LEU A 41 -15.52 2.39 -8.90
N LYS A 42 -14.99 1.45 -9.68
CA LYS A 42 -13.54 1.35 -9.89
C LYS A 42 -12.96 2.59 -10.56
N SER A 43 -13.55 3.01 -11.67
CA SER A 43 -13.14 4.21 -12.39
C SER A 43 -13.15 5.42 -11.46
N TRP A 44 -14.15 5.53 -10.58
CA TRP A 44 -14.27 6.59 -9.59
C TRP A 44 -13.23 6.52 -8.48
N ILE A 45 -13.00 5.35 -7.87
CA ILE A 45 -11.97 5.14 -6.84
C ILE A 45 -10.57 5.42 -7.41
N LEU A 46 -10.32 4.94 -8.63
CA LEU A 46 -9.01 5.05 -9.27
C LEU A 46 -8.77 6.43 -9.88
N LEU A 47 -9.84 7.21 -10.15
CA LEU A 47 -9.81 8.50 -10.82
C LEU A 47 -8.75 9.45 -10.27
N SER A 48 -8.54 9.50 -8.97
CA SER A 48 -7.64 10.49 -8.39
C SER A 48 -6.40 9.85 -7.79
N SER A 49 -6.24 8.53 -7.89
CA SER A 49 -5.15 7.83 -7.22
C SER A 49 -3.77 8.15 -7.85
N PHE A 50 -2.99 9.00 -7.16
CA PHE A 50 -1.56 9.21 -7.48
C PHE A 50 -0.74 7.92 -7.31
N PHE A 51 -1.33 6.87 -6.75
CA PHE A 51 -0.76 5.53 -6.72
C PHE A 51 -0.29 5.07 -8.09
N HIS A 52 -1.07 5.25 -9.16
CA HIS A 52 -0.66 4.84 -10.51
C HIS A 52 0.50 5.69 -11.03
N HIS A 53 0.52 6.99 -10.75
CA HIS A 53 1.65 7.85 -11.10
C HIS A 53 2.93 7.35 -10.43
N LEU A 54 2.87 7.05 -9.13
CA LEU A 54 3.99 6.48 -8.40
C LEU A 54 4.34 5.07 -8.87
N ALA A 55 3.36 4.26 -9.29
CA ALA A 55 3.63 2.94 -9.83
C ALA A 55 4.42 3.03 -11.15
N GLY A 56 3.96 3.84 -12.11
CA GLY A 56 4.67 4.09 -13.36
C GLY A 56 6.05 4.72 -13.12
N ALA A 57 6.16 5.68 -12.20
CA ALA A 57 7.45 6.27 -11.83
C ALA A 57 8.40 5.24 -11.22
N ARG A 58 7.91 4.34 -10.35
CA ARG A 58 8.72 3.24 -9.78
C ARG A 58 9.16 2.25 -10.86
N SER A 59 8.28 1.88 -11.78
CA SER A 59 8.62 1.02 -12.93
C SER A 59 9.73 1.65 -13.78
N TRP A 60 9.65 2.95 -14.06
CA TRP A 60 10.73 3.68 -14.72
C TRP A 60 12.03 3.65 -13.91
N ILE A 61 12.01 4.21 -12.69
CA ILE A 61 13.20 4.43 -11.85
C ILE A 61 13.92 3.13 -11.49
N PHE A 62 13.18 2.08 -11.18
CA PHE A 62 13.74 0.82 -10.68
C PHE A 62 13.81 -0.27 -11.75
N GLY A 63 12.89 -0.25 -12.71
CA GLY A 63 12.74 -1.27 -13.74
C GLY A 63 13.56 -1.05 -15.00
N VAL A 64 13.89 0.19 -15.39
CA VAL A 64 14.49 0.50 -16.72
C VAL A 64 16.01 0.75 -16.70
N HIS A 65 16.74 0.37 -17.76
CA HIS A 65 18.20 0.50 -17.92
C HIS A 65 18.61 1.95 -18.27
N HIS A 66 18.35 2.88 -17.37
CA HIS A 66 18.87 4.25 -17.47
C HIS A 66 20.01 4.52 -16.48
N GLY A 67 20.85 5.51 -16.81
CA GLY A 67 21.80 6.11 -15.86
C GLY A 67 21.10 7.10 -14.90
N TRP A 68 21.86 7.72 -13.99
CA TRP A 68 21.31 8.66 -13.00
C TRP A 68 20.62 9.87 -13.66
N LYS A 69 21.20 10.41 -14.74
CA LYS A 69 20.63 11.52 -15.53
C LYS A 69 19.30 11.16 -16.21
N GLY A 70 19.10 9.88 -16.52
CA GLY A 70 17.86 9.37 -17.14
C GLY A 70 16.80 8.94 -16.13
N ALA A 71 17.02 9.09 -14.83
CA ALA A 71 16.09 8.59 -13.81
C ALA A 71 14.82 9.43 -13.66
N ASN A 72 14.72 10.60 -14.31
CA ASN A 72 13.57 11.49 -14.16
C ASN A 72 12.34 10.95 -14.94
N PRO A 73 11.28 10.47 -14.26
CA PRO A 73 10.12 9.91 -14.93
C PRO A 73 9.29 10.96 -15.68
N VAL A 74 9.34 12.24 -15.29
CA VAL A 74 8.59 13.30 -15.98
C VAL A 74 9.20 13.58 -17.35
N GLN A 75 10.53 13.59 -17.44
CA GLN A 75 11.23 13.76 -18.71
C GLN A 75 11.00 12.54 -19.62
N ALA A 76 11.16 11.33 -19.07
CA ALA A 76 10.93 10.08 -19.81
C ALA A 76 9.52 9.98 -20.38
N TYR A 77 8.50 10.37 -19.61
CA TYR A 77 7.12 10.46 -20.07
C TYR A 77 6.98 11.39 -21.30
N LYS A 78 7.56 12.61 -21.23
CA LYS A 78 7.48 13.59 -22.32
C LYS A 78 8.23 13.10 -23.57
N ASP A 79 9.41 12.52 -23.39
CA ASP A 79 10.21 12.00 -24.50
C ASP A 79 9.51 10.82 -25.18
N GLY A 80 8.90 9.92 -24.40
CA GLY A 80 8.12 8.83 -24.95
C GLY A 80 6.86 9.27 -25.67
N LEU A 81 6.14 10.30 -25.18
CA LEU A 81 5.03 10.90 -25.92
C LEU A 81 5.48 11.49 -27.25
N LYS A 82 6.58 12.23 -27.24
CA LYS A 82 7.14 12.79 -28.48
C LYS A 82 7.47 11.68 -29.48
N LYS A 83 8.07 10.57 -29.03
CA LYS A 83 8.34 9.40 -29.90
C LYS A 83 7.08 8.75 -30.46
N ILE A 84 5.98 8.74 -29.70
CA ILE A 84 4.67 8.27 -30.19
C ILE A 84 4.13 9.23 -31.26
N GLU A 85 4.17 10.54 -31.01
CA GLU A 85 3.70 11.58 -31.92
C GLU A 85 4.51 11.60 -33.23
N ASP A 86 5.84 11.44 -33.13
CA ASP A 86 6.77 11.42 -34.26
C ASP A 86 6.75 10.07 -35.03
N LEU A 87 5.94 9.09 -34.59
CA LEU A 87 5.89 7.73 -35.14
C LEU A 87 7.29 7.09 -35.25
N ASP A 88 8.08 7.21 -34.18
CA ASP A 88 9.45 6.68 -34.13
C ASP A 88 9.47 5.19 -34.57
N PRO A 89 10.38 4.79 -35.48
CA PRO A 89 10.43 3.42 -36.01
C PRO A 89 10.54 2.34 -34.93
N LEU A 90 11.16 2.64 -33.79
CA LEU A 90 11.25 1.70 -32.67
C LEU A 90 9.91 1.51 -31.98
N ILE A 91 9.07 2.55 -31.92
CA ILE A 91 7.72 2.44 -31.39
C ILE A 91 6.85 1.58 -32.30
N ASP A 92 6.91 1.79 -33.62
CA ASP A 92 6.23 0.92 -34.59
C ASP A 92 6.69 -0.55 -34.46
N LEU A 93 8.01 -0.76 -34.36
CA LEU A 93 8.58 -2.10 -34.11
C LEU A 93 8.04 -2.71 -32.81
N GLY A 94 7.99 -1.95 -31.73
CA GLY A 94 7.44 -2.38 -30.45
C GLY A 94 5.98 -2.79 -30.54
N VAL A 95 5.13 -1.95 -31.14
CA VAL A 95 3.69 -2.20 -31.30
C VAL A 95 3.44 -3.45 -32.15
N ARG A 96 4.13 -3.60 -33.29
CA ARG A 96 4.05 -4.82 -34.12
C ARG A 96 4.45 -6.07 -33.35
N ASN A 97 5.38 -5.95 -32.40
CA ASN A 97 5.83 -7.04 -31.55
C ASN A 97 5.08 -7.13 -30.20
N GLY A 98 3.97 -6.41 -30.04
CA GLY A 98 3.00 -6.60 -28.96
C GLY A 98 3.09 -5.59 -27.82
N LEU A 99 3.84 -4.51 -27.96
CA LEU A 99 3.81 -3.37 -27.03
C LEU A 99 2.40 -2.74 -27.08
N THR A 100 1.82 -2.47 -25.91
CA THR A 100 0.53 -1.79 -25.81
C THR A 100 0.73 -0.37 -25.29
N LEU A 101 0.09 0.59 -25.94
CA LEU A 101 0.20 2.02 -25.60
C LEU A 101 -1.21 2.60 -25.50
N GLY A 102 -1.52 3.20 -24.35
CA GLY A 102 -2.81 3.87 -24.10
C GLY A 102 -4.04 2.98 -23.91
N ASP A 103 -3.89 1.65 -23.95
CA ASP A 103 -5.00 0.73 -23.68
C ASP A 103 -5.31 0.63 -22.18
N ILE A 104 -6.56 0.89 -21.81
CA ILE A 104 -7.11 0.65 -20.47
C ILE A 104 -7.83 -0.69 -20.44
N GLN A 105 -7.41 -1.59 -19.55
CA GLN A 105 -7.91 -2.98 -19.55
C GLN A 105 -8.57 -3.43 -18.24
N ASP A 106 -8.36 -2.68 -17.15
CA ASP A 106 -8.95 -2.95 -15.84
C ASP A 106 -10.47 -2.72 -15.80
N TRP A 107 -10.98 -1.89 -16.72
CA TRP A 107 -12.41 -1.71 -17.02
C TRP A 107 -12.58 -1.43 -18.53
N ALA A 108 -13.79 -1.63 -19.04
CA ALA A 108 -14.11 -1.26 -20.43
C ALA A 108 -14.58 0.21 -20.47
N GLU A 109 -13.93 1.04 -21.29
CA GLU A 109 -14.35 2.43 -21.48
C GLU A 109 -15.75 2.53 -22.10
N SER A 110 -16.10 1.58 -22.97
CA SER A 110 -17.45 1.48 -23.57
C SER A 110 -18.53 1.33 -22.49
N ASP A 111 -18.28 0.54 -21.44
CA ASP A 111 -19.23 0.36 -20.33
C ASP A 111 -19.48 1.65 -19.55
N LEU A 112 -18.58 2.64 -19.64
CA LEU A 112 -18.72 3.96 -19.00
C LEU A 112 -19.33 5.01 -19.95
N ARG A 113 -19.09 4.91 -21.26
CA ARG A 113 -19.55 5.88 -22.27
C ARG A 113 -20.96 5.58 -22.78
N GLU A 114 -21.36 4.31 -22.87
CA GLU A 114 -22.59 3.89 -23.57
C GLU A 114 -23.86 3.91 -22.72
N SER A 115 -23.79 4.24 -21.43
CA SER A 115 -24.98 4.22 -20.57
C SER A 115 -25.09 5.48 -19.73
N GLU A 116 -26.23 6.17 -19.82
CA GLU A 116 -26.73 7.01 -18.73
C GLU A 116 -26.61 6.20 -17.45
N GLY A 117 -25.69 6.60 -16.55
CA GLY A 117 -25.36 5.80 -15.39
C GLY A 117 -26.59 5.58 -14.51
N LEU A 118 -26.65 4.49 -13.75
CA LEU A 118 -27.77 4.24 -12.83
C LEU A 118 -28.03 5.45 -11.91
N ALA A 119 -26.96 6.13 -11.47
CA ALA A 119 -27.04 7.36 -10.69
C ALA A 119 -27.64 8.56 -11.46
N GLU A 120 -27.33 8.68 -12.74
CA GLU A 120 -27.87 9.73 -13.63
C GLU A 120 -29.35 9.48 -13.94
N ARG A 121 -29.72 8.23 -14.23
CA ARG A 121 -31.13 7.83 -14.39
C ARG A 121 -31.93 8.07 -13.11
N LEU A 122 -31.34 7.79 -11.95
CA LEU A 122 -31.98 8.03 -10.66
C LEU A 122 -32.13 9.53 -10.38
N THR A 123 -31.09 10.34 -10.61
CA THR A 123 -31.17 11.80 -10.41
C THR A 123 -32.14 12.47 -11.38
N LYS A 124 -32.17 12.05 -12.65
CA LYS A 124 -33.18 12.49 -13.63
C LYS A 124 -34.60 12.12 -13.18
N LYS A 125 -34.82 10.88 -12.71
CA LYS A 125 -36.13 10.47 -12.16
C LYS A 125 -36.56 11.24 -10.92
N LEU A 126 -35.61 11.67 -10.09
CA LEU A 126 -35.87 12.46 -8.89
C LEU A 126 -36.00 13.98 -9.16
N GLY A 127 -35.95 14.42 -10.43
CA GLY A 127 -36.05 15.85 -10.78
C GLY A 127 -34.83 16.69 -10.37
N LEU A 128 -33.69 16.05 -10.13
CA LEU A 128 -32.46 16.72 -9.66
C LEU A 128 -31.57 17.14 -10.83
N GLU A 129 -32.12 17.94 -11.75
CA GLU A 129 -31.47 18.34 -13.01
C GLU A 129 -30.13 19.08 -12.79
N ARG A 130 -30.04 19.92 -11.74
CA ARG A 130 -28.79 20.59 -11.36
C ARG A 130 -27.72 19.59 -10.93
N THR A 131 -28.11 18.53 -10.22
CA THR A 131 -27.21 17.45 -9.82
C THR A 131 -26.76 16.64 -11.04
N ALA A 132 -27.64 16.42 -12.03
CA ALA A 132 -27.28 15.75 -13.27
C ALA A 132 -26.19 16.51 -14.05
N LYS A 133 -26.32 17.85 -14.20
CA LYS A 133 -25.26 18.68 -14.82
C LYS A 133 -23.93 18.62 -14.06
N GLY A 134 -24.00 18.59 -12.72
CA GLY A 134 -22.80 18.41 -11.88
C GLY A 134 -22.13 17.05 -12.11
N LEU A 135 -22.91 15.98 -12.23
CA LEU A 135 -22.41 14.63 -12.52
C LEU A 135 -21.77 14.54 -13.91
N GLU A 136 -22.34 15.19 -14.92
CA GLU A 136 -21.80 15.24 -16.28
C GLU A 136 -20.46 15.98 -16.32
N TRP A 137 -20.35 17.13 -15.66
CA TRP A 137 -19.08 17.85 -15.53
C TRP A 137 -18.02 17.00 -14.81
N LEU A 138 -18.41 16.30 -13.74
CA LEU A 138 -17.52 15.36 -13.04
C LEU A 138 -17.10 14.20 -13.94
N SER A 139 -17.99 13.64 -14.77
CA SER A 139 -17.61 12.58 -15.70
C SER A 139 -16.65 13.05 -16.79
N PHE A 140 -16.80 14.28 -17.28
CA PHE A 140 -15.85 14.88 -18.23
C PHE A 140 -14.47 15.08 -17.59
N LYS A 141 -14.41 15.64 -16.38
CA LYS A 141 -13.14 15.77 -15.63
C LYS A 141 -12.53 14.40 -15.33
N LYS A 142 -13.37 13.41 -15.05
CA LYS A 142 -12.97 12.02 -14.82
C LYS A 142 -12.26 11.45 -16.05
N GLU A 143 -12.87 11.60 -17.21
CA GLU A 143 -12.31 11.14 -18.48
C GLU A 143 -11.00 11.85 -18.82
N ALA A 144 -10.96 13.18 -18.72
CA ALA A 144 -9.75 13.95 -18.99
C ALA A 144 -8.57 13.54 -18.11
N PHE A 145 -8.81 13.28 -16.82
CA PHE A 145 -7.76 12.77 -15.93
C PHE A 145 -7.36 11.34 -16.28
N THR A 146 -8.33 10.46 -16.55
CA THR A 146 -8.09 9.06 -16.94
C THR A 146 -7.22 9.01 -18.21
N ASP A 147 -7.54 9.83 -19.20
CA ASP A 147 -6.77 9.94 -20.44
C ASP A 147 -5.36 10.51 -20.18
N SER A 148 -5.26 11.54 -19.34
CA SER A 148 -3.96 12.08 -18.92
C SER A 148 -3.07 11.03 -18.25
N LEU A 149 -3.64 10.21 -17.38
CA LEU A 149 -2.90 9.17 -16.66
C LEU A 149 -2.56 7.96 -17.57
N PHE A 150 -3.55 7.33 -18.17
CA PHE A 150 -3.34 6.05 -18.86
C PHE A 150 -2.95 6.22 -20.32
N LYS A 151 -3.57 7.16 -21.04
CA LYS A 151 -3.30 7.38 -22.48
C LYS A 151 -2.11 8.29 -22.74
N LYS A 152 -1.75 9.14 -21.77
CA LYS A 152 -0.57 9.99 -21.87
C LYS A 152 0.55 9.50 -20.96
N TYR A 153 0.41 9.61 -19.64
CA TYR A 153 1.51 9.36 -18.70
C TYR A 153 2.10 7.94 -18.82
N PHE A 154 1.25 6.91 -18.71
CA PHE A 154 1.70 5.52 -18.87
C PHE A 154 2.16 5.20 -20.28
N ALA A 155 1.46 5.69 -21.32
CA ALA A 155 1.85 5.45 -22.70
C ALA A 155 3.25 6.02 -23.00
N GLY A 156 3.52 7.26 -22.57
CA GLY A 156 4.83 7.89 -22.72
C GLY A 156 5.91 7.15 -21.94
N LEU A 157 5.68 6.81 -20.66
CA LEU A 157 6.65 6.04 -19.89
C LEU A 157 6.95 4.67 -20.51
N LYS A 158 5.93 3.95 -20.98
CA LYS A 158 6.09 2.64 -21.64
C LYS A 158 6.86 2.76 -22.95
N ALA A 159 6.53 3.75 -23.78
CA ALA A 159 7.21 4.00 -25.04
C ALA A 159 8.70 4.26 -24.81
N GLU A 160 9.03 5.13 -23.87
CA GLU A 160 10.42 5.42 -23.52
C GLU A 160 11.12 4.20 -22.93
N ALA A 161 10.45 3.49 -22.02
CA ALA A 161 11.00 2.28 -21.39
C ALA A 161 11.29 1.20 -22.43
N PHE A 162 10.41 1.02 -23.41
CA PHE A 162 10.61 0.10 -24.52
C PHE A 162 11.86 0.48 -25.33
N VAL A 163 11.99 1.74 -25.75
CA VAL A 163 13.13 2.18 -26.57
C VAL A 163 14.46 1.98 -25.84
N VAL A 164 14.52 2.38 -24.57
CA VAL A 164 15.74 2.24 -23.75
C VAL A 164 16.09 0.77 -23.53
N GLU A 165 15.13 -0.07 -23.15
CA GLU A 165 15.36 -1.50 -22.93
C GLU A 165 15.69 -2.25 -24.22
N TYR A 166 15.04 -1.91 -25.34
CA TYR A 166 15.30 -2.50 -26.64
C TYR A 166 16.72 -2.21 -27.10
N ALA A 167 17.13 -0.93 -27.08
CA ALA A 167 18.48 -0.53 -27.45
C ALA A 167 19.54 -1.24 -26.58
N HIS A 168 19.29 -1.35 -25.27
CA HIS A 168 20.19 -2.06 -24.36
C HIS A 168 20.30 -3.57 -24.67
N GLU A 169 19.18 -4.27 -24.83
CA GLU A 169 19.21 -5.71 -25.12
C GLU A 169 19.75 -6.01 -26.53
N LEU A 170 19.52 -5.13 -27.51
CA LEU A 170 20.09 -5.23 -28.84
C LEU A 170 21.61 -5.06 -28.81
N GLN A 171 22.11 -3.99 -28.18
CA GLN A 171 23.54 -3.76 -28.03
C GLN A 171 24.22 -4.96 -27.36
N LYS A 172 23.66 -5.43 -26.25
CA LYS A 172 24.19 -6.59 -25.52
C LYS A 172 24.20 -7.86 -26.37
N ALA A 173 23.19 -8.08 -27.19
CA ALA A 173 23.13 -9.24 -28.07
C ALA A 173 24.16 -9.13 -29.21
N GLN A 174 24.35 -7.92 -29.74
CA GLN A 174 25.38 -7.62 -30.74
C GLN A 174 26.79 -7.80 -30.18
N ASP A 175 27.07 -7.32 -28.97
CA ASP A 175 28.37 -7.47 -28.31
C ASP A 175 28.71 -8.94 -28.11
N ARG A 176 27.74 -9.76 -27.71
CA ARG A 176 27.92 -11.20 -27.58
C ARG A 176 28.19 -11.90 -28.91
N PHE A 177 27.54 -11.47 -29.99
CA PHE A 177 27.79 -11.99 -31.32
C PHE A 177 29.20 -11.62 -31.80
N ASN A 178 29.58 -10.34 -31.67
CA ASN A 178 30.90 -9.84 -32.05
C ASN A 178 32.03 -10.51 -31.24
N ALA A 179 31.79 -10.82 -29.96
CA ALA A 179 32.74 -11.55 -29.11
C ALA A 179 32.78 -13.08 -29.37
N GLY A 180 32.04 -13.60 -30.36
CA GLY A 180 31.97 -15.03 -30.65
C GLY A 180 31.20 -15.86 -29.61
N LEU A 181 30.51 -15.21 -28.66
CA LEU A 181 29.72 -15.87 -27.60
C LEU A 181 28.29 -16.24 -28.06
N ALA A 182 27.89 -15.83 -29.26
CA ALA A 182 26.64 -16.21 -29.90
C ALA A 182 26.91 -16.63 -31.36
N LYS A 183 26.33 -17.76 -31.78
CA LYS A 183 26.54 -18.33 -33.12
C LYS A 183 25.71 -17.67 -34.22
N VAL A 184 24.63 -16.98 -33.85
CA VAL A 184 23.63 -16.41 -34.77
C VAL A 184 23.52 -14.92 -34.46
N PRO A 185 23.41 -14.05 -35.49
CA PRO A 185 23.19 -12.62 -35.28
C PRO A 185 21.92 -12.37 -34.47
N PRO A 186 21.85 -11.25 -33.72
CA PRO A 186 20.68 -10.92 -32.92
C PRO A 186 19.43 -10.78 -33.79
N ASN A 187 18.35 -11.47 -33.40
CA ASN A 187 17.05 -11.31 -34.04
C ASN A 187 16.29 -10.14 -33.39
N GLU A 188 16.24 -9.01 -34.10
CA GLU A 188 15.59 -7.77 -33.67
C GLU A 188 14.13 -7.96 -33.25
N LYS A 189 13.33 -8.68 -34.06
CA LYS A 189 11.90 -8.92 -33.76
C LYS A 189 11.72 -9.72 -32.48
N GLN A 190 12.56 -10.73 -32.25
CA GLN A 190 12.52 -11.52 -31.02
C GLN A 190 12.98 -10.73 -29.79
N ILE A 191 13.93 -9.80 -29.95
CA ILE A 191 14.31 -8.87 -28.88
C ILE A 191 13.15 -7.91 -28.58
N ALA A 192 12.56 -7.31 -29.62
CA ALA A 192 11.40 -6.42 -29.49
C ALA A 192 10.21 -7.11 -28.80
N GLU A 193 9.88 -8.34 -29.16
CA GLU A 193 8.80 -9.10 -28.50
C GLU A 193 9.08 -9.36 -27.01
N ARG A 194 10.33 -9.71 -26.67
CA ARG A 194 10.74 -9.90 -25.27
C ARG A 194 10.63 -8.61 -24.46
N VAL A 195 11.12 -7.50 -25.01
CA VAL A 195 11.09 -6.20 -24.34
C VAL A 195 9.65 -5.70 -24.23
N ALA A 196 8.85 -5.79 -25.28
CA ALA A 196 7.43 -5.43 -25.25
C ALA A 196 6.66 -6.21 -24.17
N ARG A 197 6.89 -7.53 -24.07
CA ARG A 197 6.27 -8.36 -23.03
C ARG A 197 6.74 -8.00 -21.63
N LEU A 198 8.02 -7.62 -21.44
CA LEU A 198 8.53 -7.12 -20.16
C LEU A 198 7.83 -5.82 -19.77
N ILE A 199 7.82 -4.83 -20.67
CA ILE A 199 7.25 -3.50 -20.42
C ILE A 199 5.75 -3.57 -20.13
N ASN A 200 4.98 -4.38 -20.87
CA ASN A 200 3.56 -4.58 -20.56
C ASN A 200 3.34 -5.30 -19.23
N ALA A 201 4.26 -6.18 -18.81
CA ALA A 201 4.13 -6.86 -17.52
C ALA A 201 4.47 -5.92 -16.34
N ASP A 202 5.46 -5.04 -16.52
CA ASP A 202 5.89 -4.06 -15.52
C ASP A 202 4.88 -2.90 -15.37
N PHE A 203 4.53 -2.25 -16.49
CA PHE A 203 3.65 -1.08 -16.49
C PHE A 203 2.15 -1.42 -16.59
N GLY A 204 1.78 -2.71 -16.66
CA GLY A 204 0.40 -3.15 -16.93
C GLY A 204 0.00 -3.00 -18.39
N GLY A 205 -1.31 -3.07 -18.70
CA GLY A 205 -1.86 -3.06 -20.06
C GLY A 205 -1.45 -4.28 -20.86
N LEU A 206 -1.67 -5.49 -20.35
CA LEU A 206 -1.24 -6.71 -21.05
C LEU A 206 -1.92 -6.84 -22.42
N HIS A 207 -1.31 -7.48 -23.42
CA HIS A 207 -2.03 -7.70 -24.68
C HIS A 207 -3.01 -8.90 -24.58
N LEU A 208 -4.08 -8.79 -23.78
CA LEU A 208 -4.99 -9.90 -23.43
C LEU A 208 -5.53 -10.67 -24.64
N LYS A 209 -5.81 -9.96 -25.74
CA LYS A 209 -6.21 -10.58 -27.01
C LYS A 209 -5.10 -11.49 -27.57
N ARG A 210 -3.88 -11.00 -27.76
CA ARG A 210 -2.71 -11.79 -28.21
C ARG A 210 -2.37 -12.94 -27.26
N MET A 211 -2.78 -12.84 -26.00
CA MET A 211 -2.67 -13.89 -24.99
C MET A 211 -3.80 -14.93 -25.04
N GLY A 212 -4.75 -14.81 -25.97
CA GLY A 212 -5.87 -15.77 -26.11
C GLY A 212 -6.82 -15.77 -24.91
N ARG A 213 -6.90 -14.68 -24.14
CA ARG A 213 -7.73 -14.61 -22.93
C ARG A 213 -9.21 -14.59 -23.29
N ASN A 214 -9.98 -15.49 -22.68
CA ASN A 214 -11.43 -15.57 -22.86
C ASN A 214 -12.15 -14.30 -22.34
N PRO A 215 -12.98 -13.62 -23.14
CA PRO A 215 -13.67 -12.39 -22.72
C PRO A 215 -14.61 -12.56 -21.53
N THR A 216 -15.26 -13.71 -21.39
CA THR A 216 -16.15 -14.03 -20.26
C THR A 216 -15.35 -14.10 -18.95
N LEU A 217 -14.22 -14.81 -18.96
CA LEU A 217 -13.34 -14.89 -17.79
C LEU A 217 -12.73 -13.54 -17.43
N GLN A 218 -12.40 -12.70 -18.42
CA GLN A 218 -11.94 -11.34 -18.17
C GLN A 218 -13.02 -10.49 -17.48
N LYS A 219 -14.28 -10.55 -17.93
CA LYS A 219 -15.37 -9.82 -17.28
C LYS A 219 -15.64 -10.33 -15.86
N MET A 220 -15.57 -11.64 -15.65
CA MET A 220 -15.63 -12.22 -14.31
C MET A 220 -14.47 -11.74 -13.43
N ALA A 221 -13.24 -11.73 -13.93
CA ALA A 221 -12.09 -11.18 -13.22
C ALA A 221 -12.26 -9.68 -12.92
N ARG A 222 -12.81 -8.89 -13.85
CA ARG A 222 -13.16 -7.48 -13.62
C ARG A 222 -14.25 -7.33 -12.56
N LEU A 223 -15.20 -8.27 -12.47
CA LEU A 223 -16.20 -8.26 -11.40
C LEU A 223 -15.59 -8.57 -10.04
N LEU A 224 -14.68 -9.55 -9.96
CA LEU A 224 -14.14 -10.07 -8.70
C LEU A 224 -12.95 -9.27 -8.16
N LEU A 225 -12.08 -8.76 -9.04
CA LEU A 225 -10.84 -8.08 -8.68
C LEU A 225 -10.94 -6.57 -8.94
N LEU A 226 -10.21 -5.75 -8.21
CA LEU A 226 -10.14 -4.29 -8.37
C LEU A 226 -9.49 -3.92 -9.70
N ALA A 227 -8.31 -4.48 -9.97
CA ALA A 227 -7.50 -4.23 -11.16
C ALA A 227 -6.93 -5.57 -11.66
N PRO A 228 -7.71 -6.37 -12.42
CA PRO A 228 -7.30 -7.71 -12.82
C PRO A 228 -6.10 -7.70 -13.76
N ASP A 229 -5.99 -6.74 -14.67
CA ASP A 229 -4.87 -6.63 -15.61
C ASP A 229 -3.58 -6.29 -14.84
N TRP A 230 -3.65 -5.28 -13.98
CA TRP A 230 -2.54 -4.92 -13.09
C TRP A 230 -2.12 -6.08 -12.15
N THR A 231 -3.07 -6.87 -11.67
CA THR A 231 -2.78 -8.00 -10.79
C THR A 231 -2.08 -9.12 -11.57
N GLU A 232 -2.57 -9.42 -12.78
CA GLU A 232 -1.96 -10.40 -13.67
C GLU A 232 -0.56 -9.95 -14.12
N SER A 233 -0.37 -8.67 -14.47
CA SER A 233 0.91 -8.13 -14.94
C SER A 233 2.00 -8.30 -13.88
N ASN A 234 1.70 -7.92 -12.64
CA ASN A 234 2.58 -8.11 -11.48
C ASN A 234 2.90 -9.59 -11.20
N PHE A 235 1.91 -10.47 -11.34
CA PHE A 235 2.15 -11.91 -11.16
C PHE A 235 3.07 -12.45 -12.25
N ARG A 236 2.88 -12.04 -13.51
CA ARG A 236 3.68 -12.47 -14.65
C ARG A 236 5.14 -12.03 -14.58
N THR A 237 5.43 -10.84 -14.06
CA THR A 237 6.83 -10.42 -13.88
C THR A 237 7.55 -11.35 -12.91
N VAL A 238 6.90 -11.77 -11.82
CA VAL A 238 7.49 -12.67 -10.81
C VAL A 238 7.54 -14.11 -11.29
N THR A 239 6.45 -14.67 -11.82
CA THR A 239 6.47 -16.05 -12.33
C THR A 239 7.41 -16.19 -13.52
N GLY A 240 7.56 -15.12 -14.29
CA GLY A 240 8.51 -15.00 -15.39
C GLY A 240 9.96 -15.20 -14.97
N MET A 241 10.35 -14.88 -13.73
CA MET A 241 11.73 -15.06 -13.27
C MET A 241 12.07 -16.52 -12.93
N ILE A 242 11.05 -17.34 -12.63
CA ILE A 242 11.20 -18.74 -12.23
C ILE A 242 11.18 -19.64 -13.48
N PRO A 243 12.30 -20.34 -13.80
CA PRO A 243 12.36 -21.23 -14.96
C PRO A 243 11.21 -22.25 -14.98
N GLY A 244 10.53 -22.38 -16.13
CA GLY A 244 9.45 -23.35 -16.34
C GLY A 244 8.10 -23.02 -15.68
N LEU A 245 8.08 -22.22 -14.60
CA LEU A 245 6.82 -21.87 -13.92
C LEU A 245 5.91 -21.04 -14.82
N ASN A 246 6.43 -20.01 -15.49
CA ASN A 246 5.63 -19.19 -16.40
C ASN A 246 5.05 -20.02 -17.54
N ASP A 247 5.82 -20.94 -18.12
CA ASP A 247 5.35 -21.80 -19.21
C ASP A 247 4.28 -22.80 -18.73
N TRP A 248 4.46 -23.36 -17.53
CA TRP A 248 3.44 -24.20 -16.89
C TRP A 248 2.13 -23.44 -16.66
N ILE A 249 2.20 -22.21 -16.13
CA ILE A 249 1.04 -21.34 -15.92
C ILE A 249 0.39 -21.03 -17.28
N ASN A 250 1.16 -20.53 -18.25
CA ASN A 250 0.68 -20.16 -19.58
C ASN A 250 -0.05 -21.34 -20.24
N LYS A 251 0.50 -22.56 -20.16
CA LYS A 251 -0.15 -23.77 -20.68
C LYS A 251 -1.47 -24.08 -19.98
N ARG A 252 -1.56 -23.90 -18.65
CA ARG A 252 -2.78 -24.16 -17.87
C ARG A 252 -3.91 -23.16 -18.16
N ILE A 253 -3.56 -21.91 -18.41
CA ILE A 253 -4.53 -20.83 -18.67
C ILE A 253 -4.74 -20.55 -20.16
N GLY A 254 -4.09 -21.32 -21.03
CA GLY A 254 -4.18 -21.18 -22.49
C GLY A 254 -3.55 -19.91 -23.06
N ASP A 255 -2.53 -19.36 -22.40
CA ASP A 255 -1.76 -18.19 -22.85
C ASP A 255 -0.74 -18.57 -23.92
N ALA A 256 -0.37 -17.60 -24.76
CA ALA A 256 0.69 -17.73 -25.73
C ALA A 256 2.05 -17.98 -25.02
N PRO A 257 2.83 -18.97 -25.48
CA PRO A 257 4.12 -19.31 -24.89
C PRO A 257 5.05 -18.10 -24.88
N ALA A 258 5.93 -18.01 -23.89
CA ALA A 258 6.91 -16.95 -23.85
C ALA A 258 7.98 -17.12 -24.93
N PRO A 259 8.48 -16.03 -25.53
CA PRO A 259 9.63 -16.11 -26.40
C PRO A 259 10.82 -16.69 -25.64
N ALA A 260 11.66 -17.46 -26.34
CA ALA A 260 12.80 -18.14 -25.73
C ALA A 260 13.72 -17.16 -24.97
N GLY A 261 14.11 -17.54 -23.75
CA GLY A 261 14.98 -16.73 -22.89
C GLY A 261 14.31 -15.57 -22.17
N MET A 262 12.97 -15.48 -22.18
CA MET A 262 12.22 -14.47 -21.42
C MET A 262 12.50 -14.56 -19.91
N ASP A 263 12.76 -15.75 -19.38
CA ASP A 263 13.09 -15.98 -17.98
C ASP A 263 14.36 -15.25 -17.54
N LYS A 264 15.38 -15.22 -18.40
CA LYS A 264 16.62 -14.46 -18.20
C LYS A 264 16.38 -12.95 -18.24
N VAL A 265 15.38 -12.49 -18.98
CA VAL A 265 14.99 -11.06 -19.02
C VAL A 265 14.36 -10.68 -17.68
N TYR A 266 13.35 -11.44 -17.22
CA TYR A 266 12.70 -11.18 -15.94
C TYR A 266 13.65 -11.29 -14.74
N ARG A 267 14.57 -12.27 -14.71
CA ARG A 267 15.56 -12.35 -13.62
C ARG A 267 16.47 -11.13 -13.55
N ARG A 268 16.93 -10.62 -14.70
CA ARG A 268 17.77 -9.41 -14.77
C ARG A 268 17.00 -8.17 -14.33
N PHE A 269 15.74 -8.07 -14.77
CA PHE A 269 14.84 -7.02 -14.33
C PHE A 269 14.67 -7.02 -12.80
N TRP A 270 14.29 -8.15 -12.20
CA TRP A 270 14.11 -8.25 -10.75
C TRP A 270 15.38 -8.05 -9.94
N ALA A 271 16.53 -8.55 -10.42
CA ALA A 271 17.81 -8.29 -9.77
C ALA A 271 18.11 -6.79 -9.71
N ARG A 272 17.81 -6.05 -10.78
CA ARG A 272 17.96 -4.59 -10.83
C ARG A 272 16.99 -3.87 -9.91
N VAL A 273 15.70 -4.23 -9.97
CA VAL A 273 14.66 -3.67 -9.12
C VAL A 273 15.02 -3.86 -7.64
N ALA A 274 15.39 -5.07 -7.24
CA ALA A 274 15.79 -5.39 -5.87
C ALA A 274 17.03 -4.59 -5.44
N LEU A 275 18.07 -4.55 -6.28
CA LEU A 275 19.30 -3.81 -5.99
C LEU A 275 19.03 -2.31 -5.82
N ARG A 276 18.31 -1.69 -6.76
CA ARG A 276 18.03 -0.24 -6.71
C ARG A 276 17.13 0.11 -5.52
N ILE A 277 16.10 -0.69 -5.24
CA ILE A 277 15.26 -0.48 -4.04
C ILE A 277 16.09 -0.62 -2.76
N ALA A 278 16.95 -1.63 -2.65
CA ALA A 278 17.79 -1.83 -1.47
C ALA A 278 18.72 -0.63 -1.25
N VAL A 279 19.42 -0.19 -2.31
CA VAL A 279 20.34 0.95 -2.24
C VAL A 279 19.58 2.25 -1.92
N SER A 280 18.48 2.54 -2.61
CA SER A 280 17.67 3.73 -2.35
C SER A 280 17.08 3.73 -0.94
N THR A 281 16.65 2.57 -0.43
CA THR A 281 16.15 2.45 0.94
C THR A 281 17.28 2.69 1.94
N ALA A 282 18.46 2.11 1.74
CA ALA A 282 19.61 2.34 2.62
C ALA A 282 20.00 3.82 2.67
N ILE A 283 20.10 4.50 1.51
CA ILE A 283 20.39 5.93 1.44
C ILE A 283 19.30 6.75 2.14
N ALA A 284 18.03 6.48 1.85
CA ALA A 284 16.91 7.20 2.46
C ALA A 284 16.88 7.02 3.98
N GLN A 285 17.18 5.81 4.48
CA GLN A 285 17.29 5.56 5.92
C GLN A 285 18.42 6.39 6.53
N MET A 286 19.62 6.41 5.95
CA MET A 286 20.72 7.23 6.45
C MET A 286 20.37 8.72 6.51
N LEU A 287 19.62 9.23 5.51
CA LEU A 287 19.23 10.65 5.44
C LEU A 287 18.10 11.03 6.41
N LEU A 288 17.09 10.17 6.60
CA LEU A 288 15.89 10.50 7.38
C LEU A 288 16.05 10.26 8.88
N ILE A 289 16.90 9.29 9.24
CA ILE A 289 17.09 8.85 10.62
C ILE A 289 18.32 9.50 11.26
N GLY A 290 19.31 9.88 10.44
CA GLY A 290 20.62 10.33 10.94
C GLY A 290 21.49 9.16 11.43
N TRP A 291 22.62 9.49 12.08
CA TRP A 291 23.59 8.53 12.60
C TRP A 291 23.38 8.18 14.08
N ASP A 292 22.39 8.80 14.74
CA ASP A 292 22.22 8.75 16.20
C ASP A 292 21.31 7.61 16.70
N GLU A 293 20.82 6.73 15.82
CA GLU A 293 20.03 5.58 16.27
C GLU A 293 20.93 4.45 16.80
N PRO A 294 20.46 3.69 17.81
CA PRO A 294 21.24 2.66 18.46
C PRO A 294 21.62 1.53 17.50
N GLU A 295 22.72 0.82 17.78
CA GLU A 295 23.14 -0.35 17.00
C GLU A 295 22.02 -1.40 16.86
N GLU A 296 21.18 -1.55 17.89
CA GLU A 296 20.00 -2.41 17.90
C GLU A 296 19.00 -2.02 16.80
N PHE A 297 18.87 -0.73 16.47
CA PHE A 297 18.06 -0.27 15.35
C PHE A 297 18.64 -0.80 14.04
N TYR A 298 19.92 -0.60 13.77
CA TYR A 298 20.54 -1.10 12.53
C TYR A 298 20.46 -2.63 12.44
N LYS A 299 20.63 -3.34 13.57
CA LYS A 299 20.40 -4.78 13.65
C LYS A 299 18.94 -5.11 13.30
N GLU A 300 17.95 -4.50 13.92
CA GLU A 300 16.53 -4.71 13.57
C GLU A 300 16.24 -4.40 12.10
N GLN A 301 16.89 -3.36 11.55
CA GLN A 301 16.76 -2.93 10.17
C GLN A 301 17.35 -3.91 9.16
N MET A 302 18.48 -4.56 9.52
CA MET A 302 19.27 -5.45 8.67
C MET A 302 19.00 -6.94 8.90
N LEU A 303 18.32 -7.32 10.00
CA LEU A 303 18.05 -8.71 10.37
C LEU A 303 16.84 -9.33 9.65
N SER A 304 16.80 -10.66 9.70
CA SER A 304 15.88 -11.56 8.96
C SER A 304 14.38 -11.29 9.12
N GLY A 305 13.97 -10.67 10.23
CA GLY A 305 12.56 -10.33 10.50
C GLY A 305 11.97 -9.37 9.45
N ARG A 306 12.78 -8.44 8.93
CA ARG A 306 12.35 -7.56 7.84
C ARG A 306 12.30 -8.25 6.49
N PHE A 307 13.18 -9.20 6.22
CA PHE A 307 13.15 -9.97 4.98
C PHE A 307 11.85 -10.78 4.84
N ARG A 308 11.41 -11.44 5.93
CA ARG A 308 10.17 -12.23 5.94
C ARG A 308 8.92 -11.40 5.63
N LYS A 309 8.89 -10.13 6.04
CA LYS A 309 7.76 -9.20 5.81
C LYS A 309 8.05 -8.16 4.72
N LEU A 310 9.16 -8.29 3.99
CA LEU A 310 9.59 -7.36 2.93
C LEU A 310 9.79 -5.91 3.38
N ARG A 311 9.95 -5.71 4.68
CA ARG A 311 10.10 -4.39 5.29
C ARG A 311 11.45 -3.76 5.03
N TRP A 312 12.43 -4.52 4.50
CA TRP A 312 13.71 -3.99 4.03
C TRP A 312 13.56 -2.96 2.89
N THR A 313 12.37 -2.85 2.34
CA THR A 313 11.98 -1.94 1.25
C THR A 313 11.27 -0.70 1.77
N GLU A 314 11.04 -0.66 3.08
CA GLU A 314 10.38 0.42 3.77
C GLU A 314 11.41 1.33 4.44
N MET A 315 11.33 2.63 4.13
CA MET A 315 12.05 3.67 4.86
C MET A 315 11.23 4.13 6.07
N ASP A 316 11.89 4.42 7.18
CA ASP A 316 11.30 5.00 8.38
C ASP A 316 11.18 6.52 8.18
N ILE A 317 9.94 6.99 8.15
CA ILE A 317 9.59 8.40 8.01
C ILE A 317 9.16 9.01 9.34
N THR A 318 9.34 8.32 10.47
CA THR A 318 8.95 8.83 11.81
C THR A 318 9.63 10.15 12.14
N GLY A 319 10.89 10.35 11.70
CA GLY A 319 11.61 11.61 11.85
C GLY A 319 10.86 12.78 11.21
N LEU A 320 10.25 12.57 10.03
CA LEU A 320 9.43 13.59 9.35
C LEU A 320 8.17 13.93 10.16
N TYR A 321 7.50 12.93 10.74
CA TYR A 321 6.34 13.16 11.62
C TYR A 321 6.73 14.00 12.84
N ARG A 322 7.86 13.65 13.49
CA ARG A 322 8.39 14.40 14.63
C ARG A 322 8.76 15.83 14.25
N LEU A 323 9.38 16.03 13.08
CA LEU A 323 9.75 17.36 12.57
C LEU A 323 8.52 18.26 12.39
N LEU A 324 7.40 17.68 11.93
CA LEU A 324 6.12 18.39 11.80
C LEU A 324 5.32 18.48 13.10
N GLY A 325 5.86 18.00 14.23
CA GLY A 325 5.17 18.01 15.53
C GLY A 325 3.99 17.04 15.62
N ILE A 326 3.90 16.05 14.73
CA ILE A 326 2.84 15.04 14.72
C ILE A 326 3.25 13.91 15.68
N ASP A 327 2.48 13.72 16.75
CA ASP A 327 2.68 12.61 17.68
C ASP A 327 2.21 11.30 17.04
N THR A 328 3.15 10.36 16.85
CA THR A 328 2.86 9.03 16.31
C THR A 328 2.45 8.04 17.42
N GLY A 329 2.28 8.48 18.66
CA GLY A 329 1.98 7.59 19.79
C GLY A 329 3.14 6.66 20.13
N GLY A 330 4.36 7.02 19.72
CA GLY A 330 5.54 6.16 19.79
C GLY A 330 5.62 5.10 18.69
N GLU A 331 4.67 5.09 17.75
CA GLU A 331 4.66 4.17 16.61
C GLU A 331 5.63 4.65 15.53
N ARG A 332 6.21 3.69 14.80
CA ARG A 332 7.07 4.03 13.66
C ARG A 332 6.22 4.17 12.42
N MET A 333 6.41 5.25 11.68
CA MET A 333 5.78 5.45 10.38
C MET A 333 6.78 5.02 9.32
N THR A 334 6.39 4.10 8.44
CA THR A 334 7.24 3.64 7.35
C THR A 334 6.60 3.88 6.00
N PHE A 335 7.42 4.06 4.97
CA PHE A 335 6.99 4.23 3.57
C PHE A 335 7.66 3.18 2.70
N SER A 336 6.89 2.43 1.92
CA SER A 336 7.45 1.47 0.96
C SER A 336 7.95 2.17 -0.32
N LEU A 337 9.27 2.06 -0.56
CA LEU A 337 9.88 2.55 -1.80
C LEU A 337 9.50 1.70 -3.01
N GLY A 338 9.45 0.37 -2.87
CA GLY A 338 9.13 -0.50 -4.00
C GLY A 338 7.66 -0.65 -4.35
N GLY A 339 6.74 -0.36 -3.41
CA GLY A 339 5.31 -0.31 -3.70
C GLY A 339 4.78 -1.56 -4.42
N HIS A 340 4.37 -1.42 -5.67
CA HIS A 340 3.72 -2.48 -6.46
C HIS A 340 4.63 -3.69 -6.73
N PHE A 341 5.96 -3.52 -6.76
CA PHE A 341 6.90 -4.64 -6.95
C PHE A 341 6.77 -5.74 -5.89
N PHE A 342 6.20 -5.41 -4.72
CA PHE A 342 6.01 -6.38 -3.65
C PHE A 342 4.59 -6.95 -3.57
N ASP A 343 3.68 -6.52 -4.46
CA ASP A 343 2.34 -7.09 -4.54
C ASP A 343 2.34 -8.61 -4.78
N PRO A 344 3.17 -9.18 -5.68
CA PRO A 344 3.19 -10.63 -5.89
C PRO A 344 3.63 -11.42 -4.65
N LEU A 345 4.49 -10.85 -3.81
CA LEU A 345 4.95 -11.54 -2.62
C LEU A 345 3.86 -11.65 -1.54
N LYS A 346 2.77 -10.87 -1.67
CA LYS A 346 1.56 -11.09 -0.88
C LYS A 346 0.88 -12.43 -1.17
N MET A 347 1.25 -13.15 -2.23
CA MET A 347 0.78 -14.52 -2.46
C MET A 347 1.21 -15.52 -1.39
N LEU A 348 2.23 -15.19 -0.58
CA LEU A 348 2.54 -15.96 0.63
C LEU A 348 1.38 -15.95 1.63
N ASP A 349 0.46 -14.99 1.49
CA ASP A 349 -0.83 -14.91 2.18
C ASP A 349 -1.95 -14.70 1.13
N PRO A 350 -2.40 -15.79 0.47
CA PRO A 350 -3.35 -15.70 -0.64
C PRO A 350 -4.69 -15.08 -0.22
N PHE A 351 -5.07 -15.18 1.06
CA PHE A 351 -6.29 -14.61 1.59
C PHE A 351 -6.20 -13.10 1.72
N SER A 352 -5.10 -12.59 2.29
CA SER A 352 -4.81 -11.15 2.33
C SER A 352 -4.68 -10.56 0.92
N LEU A 353 -4.06 -11.29 -0.02
CA LEU A 353 -4.01 -10.87 -1.42
C LEU A 353 -5.41 -10.81 -2.04
N ALA A 354 -6.24 -11.85 -1.86
CA ALA A 354 -7.60 -11.87 -2.39
C ALA A 354 -8.44 -10.72 -1.82
N LYS A 355 -8.39 -10.47 -0.51
CA LYS A 355 -9.05 -9.32 0.13
C LYS A 355 -8.52 -7.98 -0.41
N GLY A 356 -7.21 -7.83 -0.48
CA GLY A 356 -6.53 -6.62 -0.93
C GLY A 356 -6.75 -6.32 -2.42
N LYS A 357 -7.00 -7.34 -3.25
CA LYS A 357 -7.27 -7.20 -4.68
C LYS A 357 -8.75 -7.37 -5.04
N ALA A 358 -9.64 -7.62 -4.08
CA ALA A 358 -11.08 -7.72 -4.32
C ALA A 358 -11.64 -6.41 -4.88
N SER A 359 -12.63 -6.52 -5.76
CA SER A 359 -13.37 -5.39 -6.31
C SER A 359 -14.15 -4.63 -5.23
N PRO A 360 -14.59 -3.39 -5.49
CA PRO A 360 -15.40 -2.63 -4.51
C PRO A 360 -16.63 -3.40 -4.03
N ILE A 361 -17.35 -4.08 -4.93
CA ILE A 361 -18.51 -4.90 -4.57
C ILE A 361 -18.10 -6.10 -3.70
N MET A 362 -17.03 -6.81 -4.08
CA MET A 362 -16.55 -7.96 -3.31
C MET A 362 -16.01 -7.56 -1.94
N ARG A 363 -15.38 -6.37 -1.82
CA ARG A 363 -14.93 -5.82 -0.54
C ARG A 363 -16.12 -5.43 0.34
N ALA A 364 -17.14 -4.80 -0.24
CA ALA A 364 -18.36 -4.46 0.50
C ALA A 364 -19.07 -5.72 1.01
N ALA A 365 -19.25 -6.73 0.16
CA ALA A 365 -19.81 -8.01 0.56
C ALA A 365 -18.96 -8.67 1.65
N GLY A 366 -17.65 -8.78 1.45
CA GLY A 366 -16.73 -9.35 2.44
C GLY A 366 -16.79 -8.63 3.79
N ALA A 367 -16.80 -7.30 3.78
CA ALA A 367 -16.89 -6.49 4.99
C ALA A 367 -18.22 -6.66 5.73
N LEU A 368 -19.33 -6.81 4.99
CA LEU A 368 -20.65 -7.10 5.57
C LEU A 368 -20.68 -8.48 6.23
N PHE A 369 -20.02 -9.48 5.63
CA PHE A 369 -19.95 -10.83 6.18
C PHE A 369 -18.99 -10.94 7.37
N THR A 370 -17.87 -10.22 7.38
CA THR A 370 -16.85 -10.37 8.44
C THR A 370 -16.96 -9.32 9.55
N GLY A 371 -17.80 -8.29 9.38
CA GLY A 371 -17.89 -7.16 10.29
C GLY A 371 -16.55 -6.41 10.46
N SER A 372 -15.65 -6.53 9.48
CA SER A 372 -14.28 -5.99 9.54
C SER A 372 -13.84 -5.43 8.19
N ASP A 373 -12.87 -4.52 8.21
CA ASP A 373 -12.27 -4.03 6.97
C ASP A 373 -11.26 -5.00 6.35
N TRP A 374 -10.62 -4.59 5.25
CA TRP A 374 -9.64 -5.39 4.53
C TRP A 374 -8.38 -5.72 5.36
N ALA A 375 -8.10 -4.95 6.40
CA ALA A 375 -7.00 -5.17 7.35
C ALA A 375 -7.49 -5.89 8.63
N GLU A 376 -8.68 -6.50 8.57
CA GLU A 376 -9.32 -7.25 9.65
C GLU A 376 -9.63 -6.42 10.90
N ARG A 377 -9.62 -5.08 10.75
CA ARG A 377 -10.03 -4.17 11.83
C ARG A 377 -11.54 -4.19 11.96
N PRO A 378 -12.08 -4.51 13.14
CA PRO A 378 -13.52 -4.48 13.33
C PRO A 378 -14.06 -3.06 13.20
N PHE A 379 -15.27 -2.94 12.64
CA PHE A 379 -15.95 -1.65 12.58
C PHE A 379 -16.59 -1.31 13.93
N THR A 380 -16.80 -0.01 14.16
CA THR A 380 -17.48 0.57 15.31
C THR A 380 -18.88 -0.01 15.52
N GLY A 381 -19.29 -0.30 16.75
CA GLY A 381 -20.66 -0.69 17.05
C GLY A 381 -21.66 0.47 16.91
N VAL A 382 -22.97 0.17 16.76
CA VAL A 382 -24.03 1.20 16.62
C VAL A 382 -24.03 2.17 17.79
N ALA A 383 -23.86 1.69 19.02
CA ALA A 383 -23.87 2.54 20.21
C ALA A 383 -22.71 3.55 20.20
N GLU A 384 -21.51 3.10 19.83
CA GLU A 384 -20.33 3.97 19.73
C GLU A 384 -20.45 4.93 18.53
N LEU A 385 -20.99 4.47 17.39
CA LEU A 385 -21.28 5.34 16.24
C LEU A 385 -22.32 6.42 16.61
N ALA A 386 -23.37 6.07 17.34
CA ALA A 386 -24.39 7.02 17.80
C ALA A 386 -23.85 8.03 18.82
N THR A 387 -22.93 7.59 19.68
CA THR A 387 -22.32 8.44 20.73
C THR A 387 -21.26 9.39 20.16
N THR A 388 -20.41 8.87 19.27
CA THR A 388 -19.23 9.61 18.78
C THR A 388 -19.47 10.28 17.43
N GLY A 389 -20.45 9.82 16.66
CA GLY A 389 -20.63 10.17 15.24
C GLY A 389 -19.49 9.68 14.33
N LYS A 390 -18.60 8.81 14.83
CA LYS A 390 -17.37 8.41 14.14
C LYS A 390 -17.32 6.91 13.87
N THR A 391 -16.70 6.53 12.75
CA THR A 391 -16.45 5.12 12.38
C THR A 391 -15.05 4.68 12.79
N ILE A 392 -14.69 4.81 14.07
CA ILE A 392 -13.36 4.43 14.55
C ILE A 392 -13.11 2.93 14.33
N LYS A 393 -12.02 2.63 13.62
CA LYS A 393 -11.56 1.26 13.41
C LYS A 393 -10.71 0.84 14.60
N GLN A 394 -11.06 -0.28 15.22
CA GLN A 394 -10.29 -0.81 16.33
C GLN A 394 -9.09 -1.61 15.82
N SER A 395 -8.18 -2.00 16.72
CA SER A 395 -7.06 -2.86 16.39
C SER A 395 -7.58 -4.22 15.88
N PRO A 396 -6.89 -4.90 14.95
CA PRO A 396 -7.24 -6.28 14.58
C PRO A 396 -7.15 -7.27 15.75
N TYR A 397 -6.48 -6.88 16.84
CA TYR A 397 -6.36 -7.67 18.07
C TYR A 397 -7.49 -7.43 19.07
N ASP A 398 -8.34 -6.42 18.84
CA ASP A 398 -9.47 -6.13 19.72
C ASP A 398 -10.60 -7.15 19.47
N GLU A 399 -11.34 -7.52 20.52
CA GLU A 399 -12.39 -8.52 20.41
C GLU A 399 -13.51 -8.10 19.45
N LYS A 400 -13.97 -9.06 18.64
CA LYS A 400 -15.03 -8.84 17.66
C LYS A 400 -16.40 -9.00 18.33
N GLU A 401 -16.82 -8.04 19.15
CA GLU A 401 -18.16 -8.05 19.74
C GLU A 401 -19.25 -7.62 18.74
N GLY A 402 -20.24 -8.50 18.52
CA GLY A 402 -21.54 -8.20 17.88
C GLY A 402 -21.48 -7.81 16.38
N GLU A 403 -21.51 -8.80 15.48
CA GLU A 403 -21.43 -8.59 14.02
C GLU A 403 -22.57 -7.70 13.47
N LEU A 404 -23.82 -7.92 13.89
CA LEU A 404 -24.97 -7.15 13.41
C LEU A 404 -24.95 -5.69 13.90
N ASN A 405 -24.38 -5.44 15.09
CA ASN A 405 -24.24 -4.10 15.64
C ASN A 405 -23.25 -3.23 14.84
N ARG A 406 -22.57 -3.79 13.83
CA ARG A 406 -21.58 -3.08 13.01
C ARG A 406 -22.09 -2.79 11.60
N LEU A 407 -23.33 -3.16 11.27
CA LEU A 407 -23.88 -2.95 9.93
C LEU A 407 -23.87 -1.47 9.50
N PRO A 408 -24.32 -0.49 10.34
CA PRO A 408 -24.34 0.91 9.92
C PRO A 408 -22.93 1.47 9.69
N SER A 409 -21.97 1.17 10.56
CA SER A 409 -20.58 1.61 10.41
C SER A 409 -19.90 0.94 9.22
N THR A 410 -20.22 -0.33 8.93
CA THR A 410 -19.77 -1.03 7.72
C THR A 410 -20.25 -0.30 6.47
N LEU A 411 -21.54 0.05 6.40
CA LEU A 411 -22.12 0.78 5.26
C LEU A 411 -21.45 2.15 5.07
N VAL A 412 -21.31 2.93 6.15
CA VAL A 412 -20.60 4.22 6.10
C VAL A 412 -19.15 4.04 5.63
N ASN A 413 -18.44 3.04 6.15
CA ASN A 413 -17.07 2.78 5.75
C ASN A 413 -16.95 2.37 4.27
N GLN A 414 -17.91 1.60 3.75
CA GLN A 414 -17.95 1.26 2.33
C GLN A 414 -18.19 2.51 1.48
N ILE A 415 -19.11 3.40 1.87
CA ILE A 415 -19.32 4.67 1.17
C ILE A 415 -18.02 5.49 1.14
N VAL A 416 -17.30 5.58 2.26
CA VAL A 416 -16.00 6.28 2.35
C VAL A 416 -14.93 5.60 1.48
N ASN A 417 -14.85 4.28 1.49
CA ASN A 417 -13.88 3.53 0.67
C ASN A 417 -14.23 3.49 -0.82
N MET A 418 -15.48 3.79 -1.18
CA MET A 418 -15.91 3.98 -2.56
C MET A 418 -15.62 5.39 -3.07
N GLN A 419 -15.26 6.35 -2.22
CA GLN A 419 -14.85 7.68 -2.68
C GLN A 419 -13.49 7.65 -3.40
N PRO A 420 -13.16 8.69 -4.19
CA PRO A 420 -11.82 8.83 -4.74
C PRO A 420 -10.82 8.86 -3.57
N ILE A 421 -9.63 8.26 -3.75
CA ILE A 421 -8.69 7.97 -2.65
C ILE A 421 -8.44 9.18 -1.74
N GLN A 422 -8.25 10.36 -2.31
CA GLN A 422 -8.01 11.61 -1.57
C GLN A 422 -9.20 12.03 -0.71
N VAL A 423 -10.41 11.91 -1.25
CA VAL A 423 -11.63 12.22 -0.51
C VAL A 423 -11.79 11.21 0.63
N GLY A 424 -11.53 9.93 0.36
CA GLY A 424 -11.57 8.89 1.38
C GLY A 424 -10.60 9.14 2.53
N HIS A 425 -9.36 9.55 2.24
CA HIS A 425 -8.37 9.91 3.27
C HIS A 425 -8.68 11.22 3.99
N PHE A 426 -9.23 12.21 3.28
CA PHE A 426 -9.69 13.44 3.90
C PHE A 426 -10.83 13.20 4.89
N ILE A 427 -11.81 12.36 4.53
CA ILE A 427 -12.90 11.97 5.44
C ILE A 427 -12.33 11.22 6.66
N LYS A 428 -11.39 10.28 6.46
CA LYS A 428 -10.72 9.56 7.56
C LYS A 428 -9.95 10.50 8.49
N TYR A 429 -9.29 11.51 7.94
CA TYR A 429 -8.63 12.56 8.72
C TYR A 429 -9.65 13.36 9.56
N LEU A 430 -10.76 13.81 8.97
CA LEU A 430 -11.82 14.50 9.70
C LEU A 430 -12.45 13.63 10.80
N GLN A 431 -12.52 12.31 10.59
CA GLN A 431 -13.00 11.34 11.57
C GLN A 431 -11.97 11.04 12.68
N GLY A 432 -10.70 11.40 12.48
CA GLY A 432 -9.59 11.05 13.37
C GLY A 432 -9.11 9.60 13.24
N GLU A 433 -9.49 8.91 12.15
CA GLU A 433 -8.94 7.58 11.81
C GLU A 433 -7.49 7.65 11.31
N GLU A 434 -7.06 8.83 10.87
CA GLU A 434 -5.75 9.06 10.24
C GLU A 434 -5.24 10.46 10.57
N ASP A 435 -3.93 10.62 10.73
CA ASP A 435 -3.32 11.94 10.90
C ASP A 435 -3.19 12.68 9.54
N GLY A 436 -3.04 13.99 9.59
CA GLY A 436 -3.03 14.83 8.38
C GLY A 436 -1.89 14.50 7.42
N LEU A 437 -0.71 14.13 7.91
CA LEU A 437 0.43 13.78 7.06
C LEU A 437 0.22 12.40 6.41
N SER A 438 -0.24 11.40 7.16
CA SER A 438 -0.61 10.09 6.60
C SER A 438 -1.66 10.26 5.51
N GLY A 439 -2.73 11.03 5.80
CA GLY A 439 -3.80 11.31 4.85
C GLY A 439 -3.28 11.98 3.57
N LEU A 440 -2.40 12.98 3.70
CA LEU A 440 -1.76 13.66 2.55
C LEU A 440 -0.84 12.73 1.76
N LEU A 441 0.03 11.98 2.43
CA LEU A 441 0.95 11.06 1.77
C LEU A 441 0.18 9.96 1.04
N ARG A 442 -0.80 9.32 1.68
CA ARG A 442 -1.62 8.28 1.02
C ARG A 442 -2.48 8.84 -0.10
N SER A 443 -2.97 10.08 0.03
CA SER A 443 -3.60 10.83 -1.06
C SER A 443 -2.67 11.03 -2.25
N ALA A 444 -1.38 11.29 -1.99
CA ALA A 444 -0.32 11.34 -3.00
C ALA A 444 0.15 9.95 -3.48
N GLY A 445 -0.55 8.86 -3.11
CA GLY A 445 -0.26 7.49 -3.52
C GLY A 445 0.84 6.80 -2.72
N ALA A 446 1.33 7.42 -1.65
CA ALA A 446 2.32 6.84 -0.77
C ALA A 446 1.75 5.65 0.00
N HIS A 447 2.49 4.54 0.06
CA HIS A 447 2.16 3.44 0.95
C HIS A 447 2.81 3.68 2.30
N VAL A 448 2.14 4.51 3.12
CA VAL A 448 2.54 4.74 4.50
C VAL A 448 1.90 3.71 5.42
N HIS A 449 2.74 2.96 6.11
CA HIS A 449 2.36 1.99 7.12
C HIS A 449 2.74 2.50 8.49
N GLN A 450 1.83 2.30 9.44
CA GLN A 450 2.17 2.39 10.84
C GLN A 450 2.74 1.02 11.22
N ALA A 451 4.03 0.99 11.53
CA ALA A 451 4.63 -0.19 12.12
C ALA A 451 4.03 -0.37 13.50
N TRP A 452 3.45 -1.54 13.76
CA TRP A 452 2.88 -1.91 15.05
C TRP A 452 3.77 -1.44 16.20
N LYS A 453 3.12 -0.88 17.23
CA LYS A 453 3.77 -0.46 18.48
C LYS A 453 4.89 -1.45 18.81
N PRO A 454 6.15 -1.01 18.96
CA PRO A 454 7.13 -1.88 19.61
C PRO A 454 6.47 -2.33 20.91
N LYS A 455 6.47 -3.64 21.19
CA LYS A 455 5.84 -4.22 22.38
C LYS A 455 6.39 -3.53 23.64
N LEU A 456 5.74 -2.45 24.03
CA LEU A 456 5.74 -1.91 25.38
C LEU A 456 4.29 -2.05 25.80
N GLU A 457 3.88 -3.30 25.93
CA GLU A 457 2.49 -3.69 26.17
C GLU A 457 2.08 -3.48 27.63
N THR A 458 3.01 -3.07 28.50
CA THR A 458 2.74 -3.04 29.92
C THR A 458 3.07 -1.69 30.58
N PRO A 459 2.27 -1.31 31.60
CA PRO A 459 2.49 -0.12 32.39
C PRO A 459 3.87 0.00 33.06
N ILE A 460 4.54 -1.12 33.26
CA ILE A 460 5.90 -1.26 33.78
C ILE A 460 6.67 -2.23 32.88
N MET A 461 8.00 -2.08 32.80
CA MET A 461 8.85 -3.05 32.11
C MET A 461 8.91 -4.37 32.90
N PRO A 462 9.03 -5.53 32.23
CA PRO A 462 9.27 -6.81 32.93
C PRO A 462 10.59 -6.77 33.71
N ALA A 463 10.67 -7.52 34.81
CA ALA A 463 11.92 -7.71 35.55
C ALA A 463 13.02 -8.30 34.64
N LYS A 464 14.27 -7.88 34.85
CA LYS A 464 15.43 -8.37 34.07
C LYS A 464 15.72 -9.86 34.29
N SER A 465 15.32 -10.40 35.45
CA SER A 465 15.47 -11.81 35.79
C SER A 465 14.45 -12.21 36.85
N GLY A 466 14.05 -13.48 36.83
CA GLY A 466 13.14 -14.09 37.80
C GLY A 466 11.65 -13.89 37.51
N PRO A 467 10.78 -14.53 38.30
CA PRO A 467 9.34 -14.33 38.23
C PRO A 467 8.97 -12.90 38.61
N ASP A 468 8.08 -12.26 37.84
CA ASP A 468 7.55 -10.92 38.11
C ASP A 468 6.04 -11.02 38.42
N PRO A 469 5.66 -11.30 39.69
CA PRO A 469 4.25 -11.48 40.07
C PRO A 469 3.43 -10.21 39.84
N ALA A 470 4.05 -9.03 39.97
CA ALA A 470 3.42 -7.75 39.68
C ALA A 470 3.07 -7.63 38.19
N MET A 471 3.99 -8.00 37.30
CA MET A 471 3.73 -8.02 35.86
C MET A 471 2.63 -9.00 35.47
N LYS A 472 2.65 -10.22 36.02
CA LYS A 472 1.61 -11.23 35.75
C LYS A 472 0.22 -10.73 36.15
N GLU A 473 0.11 -10.05 37.28
CA GLU A 473 -1.15 -9.48 37.74
C GLU A 473 -1.59 -8.26 36.91
N ILE A 474 -0.64 -7.44 36.44
CA ILE A 474 -0.89 -6.35 35.49
C ILE A 474 -1.48 -6.90 34.19
N GLU A 475 -0.89 -7.94 33.63
CA GLU A 475 -1.37 -8.59 32.40
C GLU A 475 -2.78 -9.14 32.62
N ARG A 476 -3.01 -9.87 33.71
CA ARG A 476 -4.35 -10.40 34.06
C ARG A 476 -5.41 -9.31 34.16
N LEU A 477 -5.12 -8.18 34.81
CA LEU A 477 -6.08 -7.08 34.96
C LEU A 477 -6.27 -6.29 33.66
N LYS A 478 -5.23 -6.23 32.81
CA LYS A 478 -5.30 -5.62 31.48
C LYS A 478 -6.15 -6.47 30.53
N ASP A 479 -5.99 -7.79 30.54
CA ASP A 479 -6.78 -8.73 29.72
C ASP A 479 -8.27 -8.69 30.07
N LYS A 480 -8.60 -8.34 31.32
CA LYS A 480 -9.98 -8.07 31.76
C LYS A 480 -10.48 -6.66 31.43
N GLY A 481 -9.68 -5.81 30.79
CA GLY A 481 -10.02 -4.41 30.50
C GLY A 481 -10.07 -3.48 31.72
N LEU A 482 -9.64 -3.95 32.91
CA LEU A 482 -9.76 -3.19 34.17
C LEU A 482 -8.58 -2.25 34.41
N LEU A 483 -7.45 -2.45 33.74
CA LEU A 483 -6.25 -1.61 33.85
C LEU A 483 -5.89 -0.93 32.51
N PRO A 484 -6.69 0.04 32.03
CA PRO A 484 -6.38 0.78 30.80
C PRO A 484 -5.25 1.78 31.07
N MET A 485 -4.02 1.31 30.98
CA MET A 485 -2.84 2.13 31.21
C MET A 485 -1.90 2.09 30.03
N GLU A 486 -1.85 3.21 29.33
CA GLU A 486 -0.95 3.43 28.22
C GLU A 486 0.50 3.59 28.71
N PRO A 487 1.48 3.35 27.81
CA PRO A 487 2.85 3.80 28.01
C PRO A 487 2.87 5.31 28.34
N PRO A 488 3.75 5.77 29.22
CA PRO A 488 3.80 7.18 29.54
C PRO A 488 4.33 8.00 28.35
N SER A 489 3.82 9.21 28.15
CA SER A 489 4.27 10.09 27.05
C SER A 489 5.78 10.38 27.11
N ARG A 490 6.42 10.44 25.94
CA ARG A 490 7.82 10.85 25.77
C ARG A 490 8.06 12.35 25.93
N PHE A 491 7.02 13.16 25.90
CA PHE A 491 7.13 14.61 26.01
C PHE A 491 7.08 15.05 27.47
N VAL A 492 7.82 16.09 27.83
CA VAL A 492 7.78 16.75 29.13
C VAL A 492 7.58 18.25 28.92
N MET A 493 6.67 18.84 29.67
CA MET A 493 6.44 20.29 29.64
C MET A 493 7.43 20.98 30.58
N ILE A 494 8.32 21.81 30.05
CA ILE A 494 9.31 22.59 30.81
C ILE A 494 9.10 24.06 30.47
N ALA A 495 8.77 24.87 31.49
CA ALA A 495 8.48 26.29 31.33
C ALA A 495 7.47 26.62 30.19
N GLY A 496 6.43 25.79 30.04
CA GLY A 496 5.42 25.96 28.98
C GLY A 496 5.81 25.43 27.61
N ILE A 497 7.04 24.95 27.43
CA ILE A 497 7.54 24.38 26.16
C ILE A 497 7.49 22.85 26.26
N SER A 498 6.86 22.21 25.27
CA SER A 498 6.91 20.75 25.13
C SER A 498 8.28 20.32 24.61
N MET A 499 8.97 19.48 25.37
CA MET A 499 10.27 18.93 25.00
C MET A 499 10.19 17.41 24.95
N GLN A 500 10.76 16.81 23.90
CA GLN A 500 10.82 15.37 23.77
C GLN A 500 12.01 14.83 24.56
N MET A 501 11.80 13.81 25.40
CA MET A 501 12.90 13.08 26.03
C MET A 501 13.71 12.34 24.96
N THR A 502 15.05 12.32 25.10
CA THR A 502 15.91 11.41 24.33
C THR A 502 15.51 9.97 24.61
N ARG A 503 15.92 9.04 23.73
CA ARG A 503 15.62 7.62 23.93
C ARG A 503 16.19 7.12 25.26
N GLU A 504 17.42 7.48 25.58
CA GLU A 504 18.09 7.13 26.85
C GLU A 504 17.35 7.69 28.07
N GLN A 505 16.93 8.96 28.02
CA GLN A 505 16.14 9.57 29.08
C GLN A 505 14.78 8.88 29.26
N TYR A 506 14.14 8.49 28.15
CA TYR A 506 12.87 7.78 28.19
C TYR A 506 13.02 6.35 28.70
N ASP A 507 14.08 5.64 28.31
CA ASP A 507 14.36 4.29 28.77
C ASP A 507 14.76 4.28 30.25
N ASP A 508 15.57 5.26 30.71
CA ASP A 508 15.86 5.48 32.14
C ASP A 508 14.59 5.83 32.92
N TYR A 509 13.74 6.69 32.37
CA TYR A 509 12.43 7.01 32.94
C TYR A 509 11.56 5.76 33.11
N LEU A 510 11.45 4.93 32.07
CA LEU A 510 10.70 3.68 32.13
C LEU A 510 11.30 2.71 33.12
N ALA A 511 12.63 2.50 33.11
CA ALA A 511 13.32 1.63 34.03
C ALA A 511 13.09 2.03 35.48
N ARG A 512 13.38 3.29 35.83
CA ARG A 512 13.24 3.79 37.21
C ARG A 512 11.80 3.80 37.68
N SER A 513 10.85 4.20 36.83
CA SER A 513 9.43 4.18 37.21
C SER A 513 8.89 2.75 37.36
N SER A 514 9.34 1.82 36.52
CA SER A 514 8.99 0.40 36.60
C SER A 514 9.55 -0.24 37.86
N ASP A 515 10.82 0.00 38.20
CA ASP A 515 11.43 -0.55 39.41
C ASP A 515 10.76 -0.01 40.68
N LEU A 516 10.42 1.29 40.72
CA LEU A 516 9.69 1.88 41.84
C LEU A 516 8.28 1.30 41.99
N ALA A 517 7.57 1.09 40.88
CA ALA A 517 6.25 0.47 40.90
C ALA A 517 6.34 -1.00 41.31
N ARG A 518 7.27 -1.77 40.73
CA ARG A 518 7.45 -3.20 40.99
C ARG A 518 7.76 -3.47 42.45
N ARG A 519 8.67 -2.71 43.08
CA ARG A 519 8.96 -2.85 44.52
C ARG A 519 7.72 -2.71 45.41
N LYS A 520 6.80 -1.82 45.05
CA LYS A 520 5.56 -1.62 45.81
C LYS A 520 4.49 -2.64 45.49
N LEU A 521 4.48 -3.15 44.26
CA LEU A 521 3.49 -4.12 43.79
C LEU A 521 3.85 -5.55 44.19
N ALA A 522 5.12 -5.92 44.24
CA ALA A 522 5.56 -7.29 44.56
C ALA A 522 5.01 -7.73 45.94
N ASP A 523 5.36 -6.99 47.00
CA ASP A 523 4.90 -7.26 48.36
C ASP A 523 3.37 -7.25 48.46
N LEU A 524 2.72 -6.37 47.69
CA LEU A 524 1.29 -6.21 47.73
C LEU A 524 0.57 -7.38 47.04
N VAL A 525 0.99 -7.75 45.83
CA VAL A 525 0.35 -8.81 45.02
C VAL A 525 0.45 -10.18 45.69
N GLU A 526 1.53 -10.41 46.44
CA GLU A 526 1.75 -11.65 47.19
C GLU A 526 0.98 -11.70 48.53
N SER A 527 0.42 -10.59 49.00
CA SER A 527 -0.28 -10.55 50.29
C SER A 527 -1.62 -11.32 50.27
N PRO A 528 -2.01 -11.99 51.37
CA PRO A 528 -3.32 -12.62 51.50
C PRO A 528 -4.48 -11.63 51.35
N GLU A 529 -4.28 -10.38 51.77
CA GLU A 529 -5.26 -9.30 51.65
C GLU A 529 -5.53 -8.98 50.18
N TRP A 530 -4.47 -8.92 49.35
CA TRP A 530 -4.62 -8.68 47.92
C TRP A 530 -5.48 -9.75 47.27
N GLN A 531 -5.27 -11.03 47.60
CA GLN A 531 -6.06 -12.13 47.03
C GLN A 531 -7.56 -12.01 47.34
N LYS A 532 -7.91 -11.41 48.48
CA LYS A 532 -9.31 -11.16 48.90
C LYS A 532 -9.95 -9.93 48.25
N MET A 533 -9.19 -9.05 47.58
CA MET A 533 -9.72 -7.83 46.96
C MET A 533 -10.44 -8.13 45.64
N SER A 534 -11.47 -7.33 45.34
CA SER A 534 -12.10 -7.34 44.01
C SER A 534 -11.11 -6.85 42.94
N ASP A 535 -11.30 -7.28 41.70
CA ASP A 535 -10.40 -6.94 40.60
C ASP A 535 -10.40 -5.44 40.28
N GLU A 536 -11.53 -4.75 40.44
CA GLU A 536 -11.64 -3.29 40.28
C GLU A 536 -10.79 -2.57 41.34
N ARG A 537 -10.82 -3.07 42.58
CA ARG A 537 -10.02 -2.51 43.67
C ARG A 537 -8.54 -2.74 43.42
N LYS A 538 -8.15 -3.95 42.99
CA LYS A 538 -6.77 -4.27 42.59
C LYS A 538 -6.28 -3.35 41.48
N ALA A 539 -7.06 -3.21 40.41
CA ALA A 539 -6.73 -2.35 39.28
C ALA A 539 -6.58 -0.88 39.69
N TRP A 540 -7.47 -0.37 40.56
CA TRP A 540 -7.37 0.99 41.10
C TRP A 540 -6.09 1.21 41.91
N ILE A 541 -5.76 0.29 42.84
CA ILE A 541 -4.55 0.39 43.66
C ILE A 541 -3.30 0.33 42.77
N MET A 542 -3.26 -0.62 41.84
CA MET A 542 -2.14 -0.81 40.92
C MET A 542 -1.93 0.41 40.02
N SER A 543 -3.01 0.94 39.45
CA SER A 543 -3.00 2.19 38.67
C SER A 543 -2.43 3.36 39.48
N ARG A 544 -2.87 3.51 40.74
CA ARG A 544 -2.37 4.56 41.64
C ARG A 544 -0.88 4.41 41.95
N ILE A 545 -0.41 3.20 42.22
CA ILE A 545 1.01 2.93 42.49
C ILE A 545 1.86 3.28 41.27
N ILE A 546 1.47 2.82 40.08
CA ILE A 546 2.24 3.06 38.85
C ILE A 546 2.21 4.54 38.46
N LYS A 547 1.05 5.23 38.55
CA LYS A 547 0.95 6.67 38.31
C LYS A 547 1.85 7.47 39.25
N ASN A 548 1.90 7.10 40.54
CA ASN A 548 2.77 7.75 41.52
C ASN A 548 4.25 7.52 41.21
N ALA A 549 4.65 6.28 40.88
CA ALA A 549 6.02 5.97 40.49
C ALA A 549 6.45 6.77 39.25
N ARG A 550 5.61 6.81 38.21
CA ARG A 550 5.81 7.62 37.00
C ARG A 550 5.93 9.11 37.33
N LYS A 551 5.03 9.66 38.15
CA LYS A 551 5.06 11.09 38.54
C LYS A 551 6.39 11.45 39.22
N LEU A 552 6.86 10.62 40.16
CA LEU A 552 8.11 10.84 40.88
C LEU A 552 9.32 10.80 39.92
N THR A 553 9.40 9.80 39.05
CA THR A 553 10.52 9.68 38.11
C THR A 553 10.48 10.78 37.05
N ARG A 554 9.30 11.13 36.52
CA ARG A 554 9.14 12.18 35.52
C ARG A 554 9.58 13.55 36.03
N GLY A 555 9.41 13.83 37.32
CA GLY A 555 9.94 15.05 37.95
C GLY A 555 11.47 15.12 37.98
N LYS A 556 12.17 13.98 38.06
CA LYS A 556 13.64 13.92 37.95
C LYS A 556 14.08 14.12 36.50
N VAL A 557 13.45 13.40 35.57
CA VAL A 557 13.80 13.48 34.14
C VAL A 557 13.49 14.87 33.58
N LYS A 558 12.37 15.49 33.99
CA LYS A 558 12.06 16.88 33.63
C LYS A 558 13.16 17.86 34.05
N ARG A 559 13.77 17.67 35.22
CA ARG A 559 14.91 18.51 35.68
C ARG A 559 16.15 18.25 34.85
N GLN A 560 16.44 16.99 34.53
CA GLN A 560 17.55 16.61 33.67
C GLN A 560 17.41 17.23 32.27
N VAL A 561 16.29 16.97 31.59
CA VAL A 561 15.96 17.53 30.27
C VAL A 561 16.04 19.06 30.29
N GLY A 562 15.49 19.70 31.34
CA GLY A 562 15.51 21.15 31.48
C GLY A 562 16.90 21.74 31.68
N ASN A 563 17.80 21.03 32.36
CA ASN A 563 19.19 21.45 32.54
C ASN A 563 19.98 21.30 31.23
N GLU A 564 19.84 20.16 30.56
CA GLU A 564 20.53 19.87 29.29
C GLU A 564 20.07 20.81 28.15
N ASN A 565 18.79 21.19 28.13
CA ASN A 565 18.22 22.04 27.09
C ASN A 565 18.06 23.51 27.52
N ARG A 566 18.73 23.94 28.60
CA ARG A 566 18.53 25.28 29.19
C ARG A 566 18.70 26.41 28.18
N GLU A 567 19.72 26.34 27.33
CA GLU A 567 19.99 27.36 26.31
C GLU A 567 18.91 27.38 25.24
N SER A 568 18.53 26.22 24.70
CA SER A 568 17.44 26.11 23.71
C SER A 568 16.09 26.61 24.27
N ILE A 569 15.81 26.34 25.55
CA ILE A 569 14.61 26.88 26.24
C ILE A 569 14.66 28.40 26.29
N LEU A 570 15.81 28.99 26.64
CA LEU A 570 15.98 30.43 26.71
C LEU A 570 15.85 31.09 25.33
N GLU A 571 16.42 30.50 24.28
CA GLU A 571 16.29 30.97 22.90
C GLU A 571 14.84 30.95 22.41
N ARG A 572 14.14 29.83 22.57
CA ARG A 572 12.71 29.73 22.21
C ARG A 572 11.86 30.71 23.01
N ARG A 573 12.16 30.91 24.29
CA ARG A 573 11.46 31.89 25.12
C ARG A 573 11.72 33.31 24.64
N ARG A 574 12.95 33.66 24.27
CA ARG A 574 13.30 34.96 23.66
C ARG A 574 12.55 35.18 22.35
N ALA A 575 12.50 34.17 21.47
CA ALA A 575 11.76 34.22 20.21
C ALA A 575 10.25 34.44 20.43
N LEU A 576 9.66 33.78 21.43
CA LEU A 576 8.25 33.98 21.78
C LEU A 576 7.98 35.35 22.42
N SER A 577 8.90 35.89 23.21
CA SER A 577 8.74 37.23 23.81
C SER A 577 9.06 38.38 22.84
N GLY A 578 9.88 38.14 21.81
CA GLY A 578 10.30 39.15 20.84
C GLY A 578 9.24 39.54 19.81
N ASN A 579 8.12 38.82 19.74
CA ASN A 579 6.98 39.11 18.86
C ASN A 579 5.86 39.92 19.54
N VAL A 580 6.14 40.58 20.67
CA VAL A 580 5.15 41.35 21.47
C VAL A 580 5.43 42.86 21.43
N ASN A 581 6.06 43.37 20.38
CA ASN A 581 6.18 44.82 20.13
C ASN A 581 5.28 45.26 19.00
#